data_AF-A0A7W3YLG9-F1
#
_entry.id   AF-A0A7W3YLG9-F1
#
_cell.length_a   1.000
_cell.length_b   1.000
_cell.length_c   1.000
_cell.angle_alpha   90.00
_cell.angle_beta   90.00
_cell.angle_gamma   90.00
#
_symmetry.space_group_name_H-M   'P 1'
#
loop_
_entity.id
_entity.type
_entity.pdbx_description
1 polymer ?
#
loop_
_entity_poly.entity_id
_entity_poly.type
_entity_poly.pdbx_seq_one_letter_code
_entity_poly.pdbx_strand_id
1 'polypeptide(L)'
;MVIEVNKINWGKSITVGITAGLVAGLVKLGWENILPPRTPERDQTNPPQKMLEQFGVPTQLTHATYTYSGQQLPWVSYVVHFSFSAGFGVLYSIGGQLAPWIKKGNGVPFGIAVWDFFHLKLMPLMGTVPVAKDQPLEEHVSEFLGHAIWMWTIDALIKSKE
;
A
#
# COMPACT_ATOMS: atom_id res chain seq x y z
N MET A 1 0.42 -28.07 12.62
CA MET A 1 0.63 -27.63 11.22
C MET A 1 2.11 -27.42 11.05
N VAL A 2 2.81 -28.32 10.36
CA VAL A 2 4.24 -28.16 10.09
C VAL A 2 4.35 -27.26 8.87
N ILE A 3 4.98 -26.10 9.03
CA ILE A 3 5.21 -25.16 7.94
C ILE A 3 6.36 -25.73 7.10
N GLU A 4 6.06 -26.24 5.91
CA GLU A 4 7.06 -26.84 5.00
C GLU A 4 7.81 -25.77 4.21
N VAL A 5 8.69 -25.03 4.90
CA VAL A 5 9.49 -23.93 4.32
C VAL A 5 10.35 -24.40 3.12
N ASN A 6 10.78 -25.66 3.13
CA ASN A 6 11.68 -26.23 2.12
C ASN A 6 11.05 -26.40 0.72
N LYS A 7 9.73 -26.22 0.57
CA LYS A 7 9.04 -26.32 -0.73
C LYS A 7 8.86 -24.98 -1.44
N ILE A 8 9.24 -23.87 -0.82
CA ILE A 8 9.07 -22.54 -1.42
C ILE A 8 10.13 -22.31 -2.49
N ASN A 9 9.69 -22.01 -3.71
CA ASN A 9 10.57 -21.42 -4.72
C ASN A 9 10.70 -19.91 -4.45
N TRP A 10 11.71 -19.54 -3.66
CA TRP A 10 11.92 -18.16 -3.22
C TRP A 10 12.04 -17.17 -4.38
N GLY A 11 12.80 -17.51 -5.43
CA GLY A 11 12.97 -16.65 -6.59
C GLY A 11 11.66 -16.38 -7.32
N LYS A 12 10.85 -17.42 -7.54
CA LYS A 12 9.50 -17.29 -8.14
C LYS A 12 8.59 -16.43 -7.25
N SER A 13 8.50 -16.73 -5.96
CA SER A 13 7.59 -16.03 -5.03
C SER A 13 7.94 -14.55 -4.87
N ILE A 14 9.23 -14.21 -4.78
CA ILE A 14 9.67 -12.81 -4.73
C ILE A 14 9.32 -12.09 -6.03
N THR A 15 9.63 -12.69 -7.19
CA THR A 15 9.38 -12.06 -8.49
C THR A 15 7.89 -11.83 -8.75
N VAL A 16 7.06 -12.85 -8.47
CA VAL A 16 5.60 -12.74 -8.60
C VAL A 16 5.05 -11.73 -7.60
N GLY A 17 5.53 -11.73 -6.36
CA GLY A 17 5.11 -10.78 -5.32
C GLY A 17 5.43 -9.32 -5.68
N ILE A 18 6.65 -9.03 -6.15
CA ILE A 18 7.04 -7.70 -6.63
C ILE A 18 6.12 -7.26 -7.77
N THR A 19 5.94 -8.12 -8.78
CA THR A 19 5.11 -7.81 -9.95
C THR A 19 3.67 -7.52 -9.54
N ALA A 20 3.09 -8.38 -8.69
CA ALA A 20 1.74 -8.22 -8.19
C ALA A 20 1.58 -6.92 -7.38
N GLY A 21 2.53 -6.62 -6.50
CA GLY A 21 2.53 -5.40 -5.71
C GLY A 21 2.69 -4.13 -6.55
N LEU A 22 3.56 -4.12 -7.56
CA LEU A 22 3.69 -2.95 -8.44
C LEU A 22 2.40 -2.66 -9.22
N VAL A 23 1.79 -3.69 -9.80
CA VAL A 23 0.50 -3.54 -10.53
C VAL A 23 -0.62 -3.13 -9.58
N ALA A 24 -0.71 -3.74 -8.40
CA ALA A 24 -1.69 -3.34 -7.40
C ALA A 24 -1.49 -1.91 -6.90
N GLY A 25 -0.25 -1.44 -6.80
CA GLY A 25 0.06 -0.05 -6.48
C GLY A 25 -0.52 0.91 -7.52
N LEU A 26 -0.48 0.55 -8.81
CA LEU A 26 -1.10 1.34 -9.89
C LEU A 26 -2.64 1.32 -9.76
N VAL A 27 -3.22 0.17 -9.40
CA VAL A 27 -4.67 0.06 -9.16
C VAL A 27 -5.09 0.93 -7.97
N LYS A 28 -4.34 0.92 -6.88
CA LYS A 28 -4.59 1.77 -5.69
C LYS A 28 -4.46 3.26 -6.04
N LEU A 29 -3.45 3.65 -6.80
CA LEU A 29 -3.29 5.02 -7.30
C LEU A 29 -4.47 5.43 -8.20
N GLY A 30 -4.91 4.54 -9.09
CA GLY A 30 -6.09 4.75 -9.93
C GLY A 30 -7.37 4.91 -9.12
N TRP A 31 -7.53 4.10 -8.06
CA TRP A 31 -8.64 4.19 -7.12
C TRP A 31 -8.71 5.56 -6.44
N GLU A 32 -7.58 6.06 -5.95
CA GLU A 32 -7.51 7.37 -5.27
C GLU A 32 -7.78 8.54 -6.22
N ASN A 33 -7.58 8.38 -7.53
CA ASN A 33 -8.01 9.39 -8.51
C ASN A 33 -9.53 9.40 -8.73
N ILE A 34 -10.20 8.26 -8.56
CA ILE A 34 -11.67 8.13 -8.70
C ILE A 34 -12.36 8.56 -7.39
N LEU A 35 -11.78 8.19 -6.25
CA LEU A 35 -12.32 8.47 -4.92
C LEU A 35 -11.19 9.02 -4.02
N PRO A 36 -10.85 10.31 -4.13
CA PRO A 36 -9.75 10.89 -3.35
C PRO A 36 -9.96 10.75 -1.84
N PRO A 37 -8.96 10.25 -1.09
CA PRO A 37 -9.08 10.10 0.36
C PRO A 37 -8.97 11.44 1.10
N ARG A 38 -8.44 12.49 0.46
CA ARG A 38 -8.10 13.76 1.10
C ARG A 38 -8.44 14.94 0.20
N THR A 39 -8.68 16.10 0.82
CA THR A 39 -8.83 17.36 0.09
C THR A 39 -7.46 17.82 -0.45
N PRO A 40 -7.41 18.68 -1.47
CA PRO A 40 -6.15 19.20 -2.00
C PRO A 40 -5.26 19.83 -0.93
N GLU A 41 -5.85 20.54 0.05
CA GLU A 41 -5.10 21.17 1.15
C GLU A 41 -4.43 20.14 2.05
N ARG A 42 -5.14 19.04 2.36
CA ARG A 42 -4.62 17.95 3.19
C ARG A 42 -3.62 17.08 2.44
N ASP A 43 -3.67 17.06 1.12
CA ASP A 43 -2.78 16.26 0.27
C ASP A 43 -1.52 17.01 -0.17
N GLN A 44 -1.38 18.31 0.17
CA GLN A 44 -0.14 19.07 -0.08
C GLN A 44 1.10 18.40 0.52
N THR A 45 0.93 17.76 1.68
CA THR A 45 1.90 16.84 2.28
C THR A 45 1.19 15.54 2.56
N ASN A 46 1.30 14.58 1.65
CA ASN A 46 0.67 13.28 1.83
C ASN A 46 1.35 12.46 2.95
N PRO A 47 0.69 11.42 3.49
CA PRO A 47 1.24 10.64 4.61
C PRO A 47 2.65 10.08 4.39
N PRO A 48 3.02 9.53 3.21
CA PRO A 48 4.40 9.11 2.95
C PRO A 48 5.42 10.24 3.06
N GLN A 49 5.11 11.42 2.52
CA GLN A 49 5.98 12.60 2.64
C GLN A 49 6.14 12.99 4.09
N LYS A 50 5.03 13.10 4.82
CA LYS A 50 5.04 13.44 6.24
C LYS A 50 5.86 12.44 7.06
N MET A 51 5.69 11.15 6.79
CA MET A 51 6.44 10.09 7.45
C MET A 51 7.95 10.20 7.18
N LEU A 52 8.35 10.44 5.93
CA LEU A 52 9.76 10.63 5.59
C LEU A 52 10.35 11.87 6.30
N GLU A 53 9.61 12.97 6.37
CA GLU A 53 10.01 14.16 7.12
C GLU A 53 10.17 13.88 8.63
N GLN A 54 9.26 13.09 9.21
CA GLN A 54 9.36 12.63 10.60
C GLN A 54 10.63 11.79 10.84
N PHE A 55 11.11 11.08 9.82
CA PHE A 55 12.39 10.36 9.86
C PHE A 55 13.60 11.21 9.47
N GLY A 56 13.44 12.53 9.32
CA GLY A 56 14.53 13.47 9.07
C GLY A 56 14.91 13.63 7.60
N VAL A 57 14.10 13.11 6.66
CA VAL A 57 14.30 13.39 5.24
C VAL A 57 13.89 14.84 4.96
N PRO A 58 14.74 15.65 4.31
CA PRO A 58 14.43 17.06 4.06
C PRO A 58 13.18 17.26 3.19
N THR A 59 12.36 18.27 3.51
CA THR A 59 11.15 18.66 2.76
C THR A 59 11.44 18.88 1.26
N GLN A 60 12.62 19.43 0.93
CA GLN A 60 13.03 19.63 -0.46
C GLN A 60 13.11 18.32 -1.25
N LEU A 61 13.46 17.22 -0.58
CA LEU A 61 13.48 15.90 -1.17
C LEU A 61 12.10 15.24 -1.14
N THR A 62 11.39 15.26 -0.01
CA THR A 62 10.06 14.61 0.09
C THR A 62 9.04 15.21 -0.88
N HIS A 63 9.14 16.51 -1.17
CA HIS A 63 8.29 17.21 -2.16
C HIS A 63 8.91 17.30 -3.56
N ALA A 64 10.01 16.59 -3.83
CA ALA A 64 10.64 16.63 -5.15
C ALA A 64 9.69 16.07 -6.23
N THR A 65 9.57 16.81 -7.32
CA THR A 65 8.73 16.48 -8.47
C THR A 65 9.57 16.33 -9.74
N TYR A 66 9.00 15.67 -10.74
CA TYR A 66 9.46 15.78 -12.12
C TYR A 66 8.31 16.31 -12.98
N THR A 67 8.64 16.95 -14.10
CA THR A 67 7.64 17.51 -15.00
C THR A 67 7.42 16.60 -16.21
N TYR A 68 6.17 16.22 -16.45
CA TYR A 68 5.76 15.50 -17.65
C TYR A 68 4.43 16.04 -18.16
N SER A 69 4.35 16.37 -19.46
CA SER A 69 3.16 16.97 -20.07
C SER A 69 2.63 18.21 -19.32
N GLY A 70 3.54 19.03 -18.76
CA GLY A 70 3.20 20.23 -17.99
C GLY A 70 2.72 19.97 -16.55
N GLN A 71 2.64 18.71 -16.12
CA GLN A 71 2.24 18.31 -14.76
C GLN A 71 3.47 18.06 -13.88
N GLN A 72 3.43 18.53 -12.64
CA GLN A 72 4.44 18.20 -11.62
C GLN A 72 4.02 16.94 -10.87
N LEU A 73 4.82 15.87 -10.98
CA LEU A 73 4.49 14.56 -10.43
C LEU A 73 5.43 14.20 -9.26
N PRO A 74 4.90 13.86 -8.07
CA PRO A 74 5.69 13.66 -6.84
C PRO A 74 6.37 12.28 -6.83
N TRP A 75 7.51 12.13 -7.50
CA TRP A 75 8.17 10.83 -7.67
C TRP A 75 8.59 10.18 -6.35
N VAL A 76 8.95 10.95 -5.32
CA VAL A 76 9.32 10.39 -4.01
C VAL A 76 8.14 9.68 -3.35
N SER A 77 6.94 10.29 -3.42
CA SER A 77 5.71 9.67 -2.93
C SER A 77 5.40 8.38 -3.70
N TYR A 78 5.60 8.36 -5.03
CA TYR A 78 5.45 7.15 -5.83
C TYR A 78 6.41 6.05 -5.38
N VAL A 79 7.70 6.35 -5.21
CA VAL A 79 8.69 5.36 -4.77
C VAL A 79 8.28 4.73 -3.44
N VAL A 80 7.82 5.51 -2.46
CA VAL A 80 7.38 4.96 -1.17
C VAL A 80 6.16 4.07 -1.33
N HIS A 81 5.12 4.54 -2.02
CA HIS A 81 3.88 3.76 -2.23
C HIS A 81 4.14 2.46 -2.99
N PHE A 82 4.89 2.51 -4.10
CA PHE A 82 5.19 1.34 -4.90
C PHE A 82 6.12 0.36 -4.18
N SER A 83 7.08 0.85 -3.38
CA SER A 83 7.95 -0.01 -2.57
C SER A 83 7.16 -0.69 -1.44
N PHE A 84 6.26 0.04 -0.77
CA PHE A 84 5.36 -0.51 0.22
C PHE A 84 4.47 -1.61 -0.39
N SER A 85 3.86 -1.30 -1.54
CA SER A 85 3.00 -2.24 -2.26
C SER A 85 3.74 -3.48 -2.74
N ALA A 86 4.94 -3.33 -3.32
CA ALA A 86 5.80 -4.44 -3.73
C ALA A 86 6.22 -5.29 -2.52
N GLY A 87 6.60 -4.66 -1.41
CA GLY A 87 6.95 -5.33 -0.16
C GLY A 87 5.80 -6.21 0.34
N PHE A 88 4.58 -5.66 0.39
CA PHE A 88 3.40 -6.44 0.77
C PHE A 88 3.04 -7.53 -0.23
N GLY A 89 3.25 -7.32 -1.53
CA GLY A 89 3.10 -8.35 -2.54
C GLY A 89 4.04 -9.55 -2.31
N VAL A 90 5.30 -9.29 -1.96
CA VAL A 90 6.28 -10.32 -1.58
C VAL A 90 5.88 -11.03 -0.28
N LEU A 91 5.56 -10.25 0.76
CA LEU A 91 5.13 -10.77 2.06
C LEU A 91 3.90 -11.67 1.91
N TYR A 92 2.93 -11.25 1.11
CA TYR A 92 1.70 -12.01 0.87
C TYR A 92 1.93 -13.25 -0.01
N SER A 93 2.80 -13.15 -1.03
CA SER A 93 3.16 -14.31 -1.87
C SER A 93 3.83 -15.43 -1.08
N ILE A 94 4.79 -15.08 -0.22
CA ILE A 94 5.52 -16.03 0.62
C ILE A 94 4.64 -16.45 1.81
N GLY A 95 4.10 -15.48 2.54
CA GLY A 95 3.26 -15.70 3.71
C GLY A 95 2.02 -16.55 3.39
N GLY A 96 1.45 -16.41 2.20
CA GLY A 96 0.29 -17.19 1.76
C GLY A 96 0.60 -18.67 1.53
N GLN A 97 1.87 -19.05 1.32
CA GLN A 97 2.29 -20.44 1.27
C GLN A 97 2.52 -21.00 2.68
N LEU A 98 3.04 -20.18 3.59
CA LEU A 98 3.29 -20.57 4.98
C LEU A 98 2.01 -20.61 5.83
N ALA A 99 1.06 -19.74 5.51
CA ALA A 99 -0.18 -19.51 6.24
C ALA A 99 -1.35 -19.31 5.24
N PRO A 100 -1.85 -20.38 4.60
CA PRO A 100 -2.86 -20.28 3.52
C PRO A 100 -4.15 -19.56 3.91
N TRP A 101 -4.46 -19.47 5.21
CA TRP A 101 -5.63 -18.76 5.71
C TRP A 101 -5.61 -17.26 5.37
N ILE A 102 -4.43 -16.64 5.21
CA ILE A 102 -4.35 -15.21 4.83
C ILE A 102 -4.87 -14.97 3.41
N LYS A 103 -4.92 -16.02 2.57
CA LYS A 103 -5.46 -15.95 1.20
C LYS A 103 -6.98 -16.08 1.11
N LYS A 104 -7.68 -16.35 2.22
CA LYS A 104 -9.15 -16.45 2.24
C LYS A 104 -9.78 -15.13 1.82
N GLY A 105 -10.92 -15.20 1.14
CA GLY A 105 -11.63 -14.01 0.66
C GLY A 105 -10.83 -13.23 -0.39
N ASN A 106 -9.94 -13.89 -1.14
CA ASN A 106 -9.08 -13.29 -2.14
C ASN A 106 -8.19 -12.15 -1.60
N GLY A 107 -7.65 -12.32 -0.40
CA GLY A 107 -6.77 -11.32 0.24
C GLY A 107 -7.47 -10.07 0.74
N VAL A 108 -8.77 -9.88 0.47
CA VAL A 108 -9.52 -8.68 0.93
C VAL A 108 -9.47 -8.51 2.45
N PRO A 109 -9.71 -9.55 3.28
CA PRO A 109 -9.59 -9.40 4.73
C PRO A 109 -8.18 -8.99 5.19
N PHE A 110 -7.15 -9.48 4.49
CA PHE A 110 -5.77 -9.08 4.76
C PHE A 110 -5.54 -7.59 4.44
N GLY A 111 -6.06 -7.10 3.32
CA GLY A 111 -5.96 -5.68 2.95
C GLY A 111 -6.66 -4.77 3.93
N ILE A 112 -7.86 -5.14 4.36
CA ILE A 112 -8.58 -4.40 5.40
C ILE A 112 -7.81 -4.39 6.72
N ALA A 113 -7.14 -5.50 7.08
CA ALA A 113 -6.30 -5.52 8.28
C ALA A 113 -5.07 -4.61 8.14
N VAL A 114 -4.47 -4.50 6.95
CA VAL A 114 -3.39 -3.55 6.66
C VAL A 114 -3.90 -2.12 6.79
N TRP A 115 -5.06 -1.80 6.22
CA TRP A 115 -5.70 -0.49 6.38
C TRP A 115 -5.90 -0.13 7.86
N ASP A 116 -6.57 -1.00 8.63
CA ASP A 116 -6.83 -0.78 10.06
C ASP A 116 -5.52 -0.56 10.83
N PHE A 117 -4.50 -1.39 10.58
CA PHE A 117 -3.22 -1.27 11.26
C PHE A 117 -2.48 0.03 10.91
N PHE A 118 -2.38 0.39 9.63
CA PHE A 118 -1.60 1.57 9.23
C PHE A 118 -2.37 2.87 9.40
N HIS A 119 -3.61 2.95 8.90
CA HIS A 119 -4.36 4.21 8.81
C HIS A 119 -5.11 4.56 10.10
N LEU A 120 -5.52 3.56 10.88
CA LEU A 120 -6.29 3.80 12.11
C LEU A 120 -5.44 3.70 13.38
N LYS A 121 -4.26 3.05 13.32
CA LYS A 121 -3.42 2.79 14.49
C LYS A 121 -2.02 3.39 14.35
N LEU A 122 -1.18 2.85 13.46
CA LEU A 122 0.25 3.17 13.40
C LEU A 122 0.51 4.63 13.01
N MET A 123 -0.04 5.09 11.88
CA MET A 123 0.17 6.47 11.43
C MET A 123 -0.43 7.51 12.38
N PRO A 124 -1.63 7.31 12.98
CA PRO A 124 -2.10 8.14 14.07
C PRO A 124 -1.18 8.18 15.29
N LEU A 125 -0.67 7.01 15.72
CA LEU A 125 0.24 6.93 16.88
C LEU A 125 1.55 7.67 16.63
N MET A 126 2.02 7.67 15.39
CA MET A 126 3.20 8.42 14.94
C MET A 126 2.90 9.92 14.71
N GLY A 127 1.63 10.35 14.78
CA GLY A 127 1.23 11.72 14.44
C GLY A 127 1.40 12.06 12.95
N THR A 128 1.49 11.05 12.08
CA THR A 128 1.59 11.22 10.63
C THR A 128 0.25 11.67 10.02
N VAL A 129 -0.85 11.18 10.58
CA VAL A 129 -2.23 11.56 10.22
C VAL A 129 -3.05 11.81 11.49
N PRO A 130 -4.21 12.51 11.42
CA PRO A 130 -5.09 12.69 12.57
C PRO A 130 -5.53 11.35 13.19
N VAL A 131 -5.92 11.37 14.47
CA VAL A 131 -6.52 10.18 15.10
C VAL A 131 -7.79 9.76 14.36
N ALA A 132 -8.08 8.45 14.35
CA ALA A 132 -9.14 7.87 13.50
C ALA A 132 -10.50 8.56 13.63
N LYS A 133 -10.88 9.00 14.85
CA LYS A 133 -12.13 9.72 15.10
C LYS A 133 -12.21 11.11 14.48
N ASP A 134 -11.07 11.72 14.18
CA ASP A 134 -10.94 13.08 13.64
C ASP A 134 -10.61 13.05 12.13
N GLN A 135 -10.47 11.87 11.54
CA GLN A 135 -10.34 11.69 10.09
C GLN A 135 -11.72 11.80 9.42
N PRO A 136 -11.84 12.51 8.28
CA PRO A 136 -13.09 12.59 7.51
C PRO A 136 -13.61 11.23 7.06
N LEU A 137 -14.94 11.11 6.89
CA LEU A 137 -15.58 9.87 6.45
C LEU A 137 -15.09 9.44 5.06
N GLU A 138 -14.85 10.40 4.18
CA GLU A 138 -14.35 10.20 2.83
C GLU A 138 -12.99 9.49 2.83
N GLU A 139 -12.12 9.83 3.79
CA GLU A 139 -10.83 9.17 3.96
C GLU A 139 -11.01 7.72 4.39
N HIS A 140 -11.88 7.45 5.36
CA HIS A 140 -12.17 6.08 5.80
C HIS A 140 -12.71 5.22 4.67
N VAL A 141 -13.70 5.72 3.93
CA VAL A 141 -14.34 4.98 2.83
C VAL A 141 -13.35 4.73 1.70
N SER A 142 -12.61 5.76 1.28
CA SER A 142 -11.63 5.63 0.20
C SER A 142 -10.50 4.67 0.57
N GLU A 143 -9.94 4.81 1.77
CA GLU A 143 -8.81 3.99 2.20
C GLU A 143 -9.25 2.52 2.40
N PHE A 144 -10.39 2.28 3.06
CA PHE A 144 -10.94 0.93 3.26
C PHE A 144 -11.15 0.18 1.95
N LEU A 145 -11.88 0.79 1.01
CA LEU A 145 -12.19 0.17 -0.28
C LEU A 145 -10.93 0.06 -1.16
N GLY A 146 -10.07 1.08 -1.14
CA GLY A 146 -8.81 1.06 -1.87
C GLY A 146 -7.90 -0.06 -1.41
N HIS A 147 -7.78 -0.30 -0.10
CA HIS A 147 -7.00 -1.42 0.45
C HIS A 147 -7.61 -2.79 0.14
N ALA A 148 -8.94 -2.89 0.10
CA ALA A 148 -9.62 -4.11 -0.33
C ALA A 148 -9.31 -4.46 -1.80
N ILE A 149 -9.44 -3.48 -2.72
CA ILE A 149 -9.18 -3.68 -4.15
C ILE A 149 -7.68 -3.88 -4.43
N TRP A 150 -6.83 -3.15 -3.70
CA TRP A 150 -5.38 -3.30 -3.76
C TRP A 150 -4.94 -4.74 -3.43
N MET A 151 -5.38 -5.28 -2.29
CA MET A 151 -5.03 -6.66 -1.93
C MET A 151 -5.70 -7.71 -2.81
N TRP A 152 -6.94 -7.47 -3.24
CA TRP A 152 -7.59 -8.35 -4.21
C TRP A 152 -6.78 -8.46 -5.50
N THR A 153 -6.23 -7.33 -5.98
CA THR A 153 -5.36 -7.29 -7.17
C THR A 153 -4.08 -8.10 -6.95
N ILE A 154 -3.43 -7.94 -5.79
CA ILE A 154 -2.23 -8.72 -5.43
C ILE A 154 -2.54 -10.22 -5.46
N ASP A 155 -3.63 -10.63 -4.81
CA ASP A 155 -4.04 -12.03 -4.72
C ASP A 155 -4.38 -12.64 -6.08
N ALA A 156 -5.15 -11.92 -6.90
CA ALA A 156 -5.53 -12.36 -8.24
C ALA A 156 -4.29 -12.58 -9.14
N LEU A 157 -3.34 -11.66 -9.11
CA LEU A 157 -2.11 -11.76 -9.90
C LEU A 157 -1.21 -12.90 -9.43
N ILE A 158 -1.05 -13.09 -8.12
CA ILE A 158 -0.30 -14.22 -7.57
C ILE A 158 -0.94 -15.55 -8.01
N LYS A 159 -2.25 -15.70 -7.85
CA LYS A 159 -2.99 -16.91 -8.27
C LYS A 159 -2.85 -17.19 -9.77
N SER A 160 -2.79 -16.16 -10.62
CA SER A 160 -2.63 -16.34 -12.07
C SER A 160 -1.25 -16.90 -12.49
N LYS A 161 -0.29 -16.97 -11.56
CA LYS A 161 1.09 -17.42 -11.78
C LYS A 161 1.44 -18.69 -11.00
N GLU A 162 0.49 -19.20 -10.20
CA GLU A 162 0.57 -20.49 -9.51
C GLU A 162 0.19 -21.62 -10.45
#